data_AF-K9D161-F1
#
_entry.id   AF-K9D161-F1
#
_cell.length_a   1.000
_cell.length_b   1.000
_cell.length_c   1.000
_cell.angle_alpha   90.00
_cell.angle_beta   90.00
_cell.angle_gamma   90.00
#
_symmetry.space_group_name_H-M   'P 1'
#
loop_
_entity.id
_entity.type
_entity.pdbx_description
1 polymer ?
#
loop_
_entity_poly.entity_id
_entity_poly.type
_entity_poly.pdbx_seq_one_letter_code
_entity_poly.pdbx_strand_id
1 'polypeptide(L)'
;MPLRSATEASTSADSASFSATAADSSATAASTSADNAASSATAADSSATATSTSADSAASSATAADSSATAASISADSAALSATVADSSATAASTSASSAASSATVADSSATEASISASSAASSATAANSVAIGAGSVADEENTVSVGSPGNERKITNVAAGEVSATSTDAVNGSQLYSVASSVSNLSNRVNKVGANAAALAALHPLDFDPTDKVSFAVGYGNYRGENAMALGAFYRPNDNTMFSIGGTMGNGENMINVGASFKFGSSTIDSVKKAQYQNAPMSTMNALEDQVQSQQKTISTEASQIEELQAQVRALMEKAGI
;
A
#
# COMPACT_ATOMS: atom_id res chain seq x y z
N MET A 1 -132.78 129.01 24.96
CA MET A 1 -131.77 128.47 24.02
C MET A 1 -130.45 127.94 24.64
N PRO A 2 -130.25 127.72 25.96
CA PRO A 2 -128.97 127.19 26.46
C PRO A 2 -128.87 125.65 26.47
N LEU A 3 -129.99 124.94 26.35
CA LEU A 3 -130.04 123.47 26.46
C LEU A 3 -129.29 122.74 25.32
N ARG A 4 -129.25 123.31 24.10
CA ARG A 4 -128.50 122.70 22.97
C ARG A 4 -126.98 122.76 23.17
N SER A 5 -126.46 123.83 23.79
CA SER A 5 -125.03 124.00 24.06
C SER A 5 -124.51 123.04 25.13
N ALA A 6 -125.32 122.72 26.14
CA ALA A 6 -124.98 121.72 27.16
C ALA A 6 -125.00 120.28 26.61
N THR A 7 -125.94 119.96 25.72
CA THR A 7 -126.03 118.66 25.04
C THR A 7 -124.91 118.45 24.00
N GLU A 8 -124.50 119.51 23.28
CA GLU A 8 -123.34 119.47 22.38
C GLU A 8 -122.02 119.32 23.15
N ALA A 9 -121.90 119.97 24.32
CA ALA A 9 -120.75 119.78 25.21
C ALA A 9 -120.69 118.35 25.79
N SER A 10 -121.83 117.77 26.22
CA SER A 10 -121.86 116.41 26.76
C SER A 10 -121.54 115.36 25.71
N THR A 11 -122.08 115.49 24.49
CA THR A 11 -121.74 114.60 23.36
C THR A 11 -120.28 114.74 22.92
N SER A 12 -119.68 115.94 23.04
CA SER A 12 -118.23 116.13 22.82
C SER A 12 -117.38 115.46 23.91
N ALA A 13 -117.85 115.45 25.16
CA ALA A 13 -117.16 114.79 26.28
C ALA A 13 -117.24 113.26 26.17
N ASP A 14 -118.40 112.72 25.76
CA ASP A 14 -118.59 111.29 25.52
C ASP A 14 -117.78 110.78 24.30
N SER A 15 -117.65 111.57 23.24
CA SER A 15 -116.80 111.21 22.09
C SER A 15 -115.31 111.31 22.41
N ALA A 16 -114.90 112.29 23.22
CA ALA A 16 -113.54 112.38 23.73
C ALA A 16 -113.20 111.20 24.65
N SER A 17 -114.10 110.81 25.55
CA SER A 17 -113.89 109.65 26.44
C SER A 17 -113.80 108.34 25.65
N PHE A 18 -114.67 108.13 24.66
CA PHE A 18 -114.60 106.97 23.77
C PHE A 18 -113.28 106.91 22.99
N SER A 19 -112.80 108.05 22.47
CA SER A 19 -111.52 108.14 21.78
C SER A 19 -110.33 107.84 22.69
N ALA A 20 -110.38 108.27 23.96
CA ALA A 20 -109.36 107.99 24.96
C ALA A 20 -109.30 106.49 25.28
N THR A 21 -110.45 105.83 25.45
CA THR A 21 -110.51 104.36 25.67
C THR A 21 -110.00 103.58 24.45
N ALA A 22 -110.32 104.02 23.23
CA ALA A 22 -109.82 103.39 22.00
C ALA A 22 -108.29 103.53 21.86
N ALA A 23 -107.73 104.69 22.22
CA ALA A 23 -106.29 104.91 22.25
C ALA A 23 -105.59 104.03 23.30
N ASP A 24 -106.17 103.90 24.50
CA ASP A 24 -105.65 103.05 25.57
C ASP A 24 -105.67 101.55 25.19
N SER A 25 -106.76 101.10 24.56
CA SER A 25 -106.87 99.75 24.00
C SER A 25 -105.81 99.49 22.92
N SER A 26 -105.55 100.49 22.07
CA SER A 26 -104.53 100.41 21.03
C SER A 26 -103.11 100.39 21.62
N ALA A 27 -102.86 101.19 22.65
CA ALA A 27 -101.59 101.20 23.36
C ALA A 27 -101.31 99.86 24.05
N THR A 28 -102.34 99.26 24.68
CA THR A 28 -102.27 97.93 25.28
C THR A 28 -102.01 96.84 24.24
N ALA A 29 -102.68 96.91 23.08
CA ALA A 29 -102.43 95.99 21.98
C ALA A 29 -100.99 96.10 21.44
N ALA A 30 -100.49 97.34 21.31
CA ALA A 30 -99.11 97.59 20.90
C ALA A 30 -98.09 97.07 21.93
N SER A 31 -98.34 97.26 23.23
CA SER A 31 -97.47 96.72 24.28
C SER A 31 -97.44 95.19 24.23
N THR A 32 -98.61 94.57 24.12
CA THR A 32 -98.74 93.10 23.98
C THR A 32 -97.98 92.61 22.75
N SER A 33 -98.06 93.33 21.64
CA SER A 33 -97.34 92.99 20.42
C SER A 33 -95.82 93.13 20.58
N ALA A 34 -95.35 94.16 21.27
CA ALA A 34 -93.95 94.35 21.61
C ALA A 34 -93.43 93.23 22.54
N ASP A 35 -94.21 92.84 23.55
CA ASP A 35 -93.88 91.73 24.46
C ASP A 35 -93.79 90.39 23.72
N ASN A 36 -94.72 90.15 22.79
CA ASN A 36 -94.71 88.96 21.92
C ASN A 36 -93.48 88.93 21.00
N ALA A 37 -93.10 90.09 20.44
CA ALA A 37 -91.90 90.21 19.62
C ALA A 37 -90.62 89.97 20.44
N ALA A 38 -90.54 90.52 21.65
CA ALA A 38 -89.43 90.29 22.58
C ALA A 38 -89.32 88.80 22.97
N SER A 39 -90.46 88.16 23.25
CA SER A 39 -90.52 86.73 23.55
C SER A 39 -90.05 85.88 22.35
N SER A 40 -90.47 86.25 21.14
CA SER A 40 -90.05 85.57 19.91
C SER A 40 -88.55 85.73 19.63
N ALA A 41 -88.01 86.94 19.86
CA ALA A 41 -86.57 87.19 19.74
C ALA A 41 -85.76 86.35 20.74
N THR A 42 -86.23 86.26 21.99
CA THR A 42 -85.62 85.42 23.03
C THR A 42 -85.66 83.93 22.65
N ALA A 43 -86.77 83.45 22.08
CA ALA A 43 -86.89 82.07 21.61
C ALA A 43 -85.96 81.78 20.42
N ALA A 44 -85.80 82.73 19.50
CA ALA A 44 -84.86 82.61 18.39
C ALA A 44 -83.40 82.55 18.88
N ASP A 45 -83.02 83.39 19.85
CA ASP A 45 -81.68 83.37 20.47
C ASP A 45 -81.41 82.05 21.22
N SER A 46 -82.39 81.55 21.96
CA SER A 46 -82.35 80.22 22.59
C SER A 46 -82.18 79.08 21.57
N SER A 47 -82.80 79.21 20.40
CA SER A 47 -82.67 78.23 19.32
C SER A 47 -81.30 78.30 18.63
N ALA A 48 -80.76 79.51 18.45
CA ALA A 48 -79.43 79.72 17.90
C ALA A 48 -78.34 79.15 18.82
N THR A 49 -78.44 79.39 20.13
CA THR A 49 -77.53 78.83 21.14
C THR A 49 -77.62 77.30 21.26
N ALA A 50 -78.82 76.71 21.14
CA ALA A 50 -78.99 75.26 21.07
C ALA A 50 -78.31 74.67 19.81
N THR A 51 -78.40 75.38 18.68
CA THR A 51 -77.78 74.96 17.42
C THR A 51 -76.25 75.03 17.49
N SER A 52 -75.67 76.10 18.09
CA SER A 52 -74.21 76.21 18.27
C SER A 52 -73.67 75.10 19.18
N THR A 53 -74.36 74.84 20.29
CA THR A 53 -74.01 73.74 21.21
C THR A 53 -74.05 72.37 20.52
N SER A 54 -75.03 72.17 19.64
CA SER A 54 -75.15 70.94 18.84
C SER A 54 -74.01 70.82 17.82
N ALA A 55 -73.62 71.93 17.19
CA ALA A 55 -72.48 71.97 16.27
C ALA A 55 -71.15 71.67 16.99
N ASP A 56 -70.92 72.25 18.17
CA ASP A 56 -69.73 71.98 18.99
C ASP A 56 -69.68 70.51 19.45
N SER A 57 -70.83 69.93 19.80
CA SER A 57 -70.94 68.51 20.17
C SER A 57 -70.65 67.58 18.99
N ALA A 58 -71.10 67.93 17.79
CA ALA A 58 -70.80 67.21 16.57
C ALA A 58 -69.31 67.30 16.21
N ALA A 59 -68.69 68.48 16.33
CA ALA A 59 -67.25 68.68 16.11
C ALA A 59 -66.40 67.87 17.12
N SER A 60 -66.81 67.86 18.39
CA SER A 60 -66.16 67.04 19.42
C SER A 60 -66.27 65.55 19.12
N SER A 61 -67.44 65.10 18.65
CA SER A 61 -67.68 63.71 18.24
C SER A 61 -66.86 63.30 17.02
N ALA A 62 -66.70 64.19 16.03
CA ALA A 62 -65.83 63.98 14.88
C ALA A 62 -64.36 63.84 15.29
N THR A 63 -63.89 64.72 16.18
CA THR A 63 -62.52 64.66 16.72
C THR A 63 -62.27 63.36 17.50
N ALA A 64 -63.25 62.90 18.28
CA ALA A 64 -63.18 61.62 18.99
C ALA A 64 -63.14 60.42 18.02
N ALA A 65 -63.94 60.46 16.95
CA ALA A 65 -63.92 59.46 15.89
C ALA A 65 -62.55 59.40 15.19
N ASP A 66 -61.96 60.54 14.81
CA ASP A 66 -60.62 60.60 14.20
C ASP A 66 -59.53 60.07 15.14
N SER A 67 -59.62 60.41 16.44
CA SER A 67 -58.71 59.89 17.45
C SER A 67 -58.83 58.37 17.59
N SER A 68 -60.06 57.83 17.56
CA SER A 68 -60.29 56.39 17.59
C SER A 68 -59.79 55.66 16.34
N ALA A 69 -59.94 56.27 15.16
CA ALA A 69 -59.44 55.73 13.90
C ALA A 69 -57.91 55.69 13.88
N THR A 70 -57.26 56.73 14.42
CA THR A 70 -55.81 56.79 14.59
C THR A 70 -55.31 55.75 15.60
N ALA A 71 -56.02 55.54 16.72
CA ALA A 71 -55.69 54.49 17.67
C ALA A 71 -55.84 53.08 17.07
N ALA A 72 -56.85 52.87 16.22
CA ALA A 72 -57.07 51.62 15.51
C ALA A 72 -55.95 51.33 14.48
N SER A 73 -55.49 52.33 13.73
CA SER A 73 -54.39 52.16 12.78
C SER A 73 -53.08 51.82 13.49
N ILE A 74 -52.74 52.52 14.58
CA ILE A 74 -51.56 52.22 15.41
C ILE A 74 -51.63 50.79 15.96
N SER A 75 -52.81 50.34 16.37
CA SER A 75 -53.01 48.98 16.87
C SER A 75 -52.80 47.93 15.77
N ALA A 76 -53.26 48.20 14.54
CA ALA A 76 -53.06 47.34 13.39
C ALA A 76 -51.57 47.26 12.99
N ASP A 77 -50.87 48.40 12.97
CA ASP A 77 -49.42 48.44 12.70
C ASP A 77 -48.62 47.68 13.76
N SER A 78 -49.00 47.81 15.03
CA SER A 78 -48.38 47.08 16.15
C SER A 78 -48.59 45.56 16.04
N ALA A 79 -49.78 45.14 15.60
CA ALA A 79 -50.07 43.73 15.35
C ALA A 79 -49.26 43.17 14.16
N ALA A 80 -49.12 43.94 13.09
CA ALA A 80 -48.30 43.57 11.93
C ALA A 80 -46.81 43.46 12.28
N LEU A 81 -46.30 44.40 13.09
CA LEU A 81 -44.92 44.34 13.61
C LEU A 81 -44.72 43.10 14.49
N SER A 82 -45.69 42.79 15.37
CA SER A 82 -45.65 41.61 16.23
C SER A 82 -45.63 40.31 15.42
N ALA A 83 -46.39 40.23 14.33
CA ALA A 83 -46.36 39.09 13.41
C ALA A 83 -44.99 38.93 12.73
N THR A 84 -44.39 40.03 12.28
CA THR A 84 -43.06 40.03 11.65
C THR A 84 -41.97 39.56 12.62
N VAL A 85 -42.04 39.99 13.89
CA VAL A 85 -41.14 39.54 14.96
C VAL A 85 -41.34 38.04 15.22
N ALA A 86 -42.58 37.55 15.25
CA ALA A 86 -42.87 36.13 15.41
C ALA A 86 -42.28 35.30 14.28
N ASP A 87 -42.44 35.71 13.02
CA ASP A 87 -41.86 35.02 11.85
C ASP A 87 -40.32 35.00 11.89
N SER A 88 -39.71 36.11 12.28
CA SER A 88 -38.26 36.20 12.46
C SER A 88 -37.77 35.24 13.56
N SER A 89 -38.51 35.15 14.67
CA SER A 89 -38.21 34.23 15.77
C SER A 89 -38.36 32.76 15.36
N ALA A 90 -39.39 32.43 14.57
CA ALA A 90 -39.58 31.09 14.03
C ALA A 90 -38.46 30.70 13.05
N THR A 91 -38.03 31.64 12.22
CA THR A 91 -36.89 31.44 11.30
C THR A 91 -35.59 31.21 12.06
N ALA A 92 -35.32 32.00 13.11
CA ALA A 92 -34.16 31.80 13.97
C ALA A 92 -34.19 30.42 14.65
N ALA A 93 -35.34 30.01 15.20
CA ALA A 93 -35.52 28.69 15.82
C ALA A 93 -35.28 27.55 14.82
N SER A 94 -35.78 27.67 13.58
CA SER A 94 -35.54 26.68 12.53
C SER A 94 -34.06 26.56 12.16
N THR A 95 -33.35 27.69 12.09
CA THR A 95 -31.90 27.72 11.82
C THR A 95 -31.11 27.07 12.95
N SER A 96 -31.46 27.34 14.21
CA SER A 96 -30.86 26.68 15.36
C SER A 96 -31.12 25.18 15.36
N ALA A 97 -32.32 24.73 15.00
CA ALA A 97 -32.67 23.31 14.89
C ALA A 97 -31.85 22.61 13.79
N SER A 98 -31.72 23.22 12.60
CA SER A 98 -30.87 22.70 11.52
C SER A 98 -29.39 22.63 11.91
N SER A 99 -28.90 23.62 12.65
CA SER A 99 -27.52 23.63 13.16
C SER A 99 -27.30 22.52 14.19
N ALA A 100 -28.25 22.31 15.10
CA ALA A 100 -28.21 21.22 16.07
C ALA A 100 -28.24 19.84 15.40
N ALA A 101 -29.09 19.66 14.38
CA ALA A 101 -29.13 18.44 13.58
C ALA A 101 -27.80 18.18 12.86
N SER A 102 -27.19 19.22 12.28
CA SER A 102 -25.87 19.12 11.63
C SER A 102 -24.79 18.71 12.64
N SER A 103 -24.74 19.35 13.80
CA SER A 103 -23.81 18.98 14.88
C SER A 103 -24.01 17.54 15.35
N ALA A 104 -25.25 17.06 15.42
CA ALA A 104 -25.54 15.66 15.77
C ALA A 104 -25.00 14.69 14.71
N THR A 105 -25.17 14.98 13.42
CA THR A 105 -24.62 14.13 12.34
C THR A 105 -23.08 14.09 12.34
N VAL A 106 -22.42 15.22 12.64
CA VAL A 106 -20.96 15.28 12.77
C VAL A 106 -20.48 14.47 13.97
N ALA A 107 -21.19 14.54 15.10
CA ALA A 107 -20.89 13.74 16.29
C ALA A 107 -21.02 12.24 16.02
N ASP A 108 -22.09 11.81 15.34
CA ASP A 108 -22.34 10.41 14.98
C ASP A 108 -21.26 9.86 14.03
N SER A 109 -20.87 10.66 13.03
CA SER A 109 -19.77 10.32 12.12
C SER A 109 -18.44 10.17 12.86
N SER A 110 -18.14 11.11 13.77
CA SER A 110 -16.91 11.07 14.57
C SER A 110 -16.86 9.85 15.51
N ALA A 111 -18.01 9.47 16.09
CA ALA A 111 -18.13 8.26 16.91
C ALA A 111 -17.91 6.98 16.09
N THR A 112 -18.42 6.94 14.86
CA THR A 112 -18.22 5.82 13.93
C THR A 112 -16.74 5.66 13.56
N GLU A 113 -16.05 6.74 13.19
CA GLU A 113 -14.61 6.72 12.86
C GLU A 113 -13.73 6.29 14.05
N ALA A 114 -14.07 6.74 15.27
CA ALA A 114 -13.38 6.31 16.48
C ALA A 114 -13.57 4.80 16.74
N SER A 115 -14.77 4.27 16.49
CA SER A 115 -15.07 2.83 16.67
C SER A 115 -14.31 1.95 15.67
N ILE A 116 -14.18 2.37 14.41
CA ILE A 116 -13.39 1.67 13.39
C ILE A 116 -11.90 1.69 13.73
N SER A 117 -11.41 2.84 14.21
CA SER A 117 -10.03 2.98 14.67
C SER A 117 -9.71 2.08 15.87
N ALA A 118 -10.64 1.92 16.82
CA ALA A 118 -10.47 1.01 17.95
C ALA A 118 -10.51 -0.47 17.54
N SER A 119 -11.38 -0.83 16.60
CA SER A 119 -11.56 -2.21 16.11
C SER A 119 -10.35 -2.69 15.30
N SER A 120 -9.81 -1.82 14.44
CA SER A 120 -8.58 -2.09 13.69
C SER A 120 -7.34 -2.06 14.59
N ALA A 121 -7.36 -1.30 15.70
CA ALA A 121 -6.28 -1.25 16.68
C ALA A 121 -6.24 -2.43 17.66
N ALA A 122 -7.23 -3.33 17.67
CA ALA A 122 -7.27 -4.40 18.66
C ALA A 122 -6.21 -5.49 18.38
N SER A 123 -4.98 -5.24 18.84
CA SER A 123 -4.05 -6.30 19.19
C SER A 123 -4.68 -7.18 20.26
N SER A 124 -4.72 -8.49 20.05
CA SER A 124 -5.36 -9.45 20.94
C SER A 124 -4.31 -10.35 21.59
N ALA A 125 -4.06 -10.16 22.88
CA ALA A 125 -3.21 -11.05 23.68
C ALA A 125 -4.11 -11.94 24.55
N THR A 126 -4.42 -13.14 24.07
CA THR A 126 -5.36 -14.06 24.71
C THR A 126 -4.67 -15.11 25.58
N ALA A 127 -3.38 -15.39 25.33
CA ALA A 127 -2.59 -16.33 26.10
C ALA A 127 -1.93 -15.70 27.34
N ALA A 128 -1.65 -16.51 28.35
CA ALA A 128 -1.02 -16.06 29.59
C ALA A 128 0.40 -15.50 29.33
N ASN A 129 0.72 -14.39 30.00
CA ASN A 129 2.02 -13.71 29.88
C ASN A 129 2.43 -13.39 28.42
N SER A 130 1.48 -13.00 27.59
CA SER A 130 1.71 -12.69 26.17
C SER A 130 1.52 -11.20 25.85
N VAL A 131 2.13 -10.75 24.75
CA VAL A 131 2.02 -9.38 24.24
C VAL A 131 1.73 -9.42 22.74
N ALA A 132 0.63 -8.78 22.32
CA ALA A 132 0.35 -8.55 20.91
C ALA A 132 0.74 -7.10 20.55
N ILE A 133 1.70 -6.94 19.64
CA ILE A 133 2.22 -5.63 19.21
C ILE A 133 1.66 -5.31 17.83
N GLY A 134 0.84 -4.26 17.74
CA GLY A 134 0.29 -3.72 16.50
C GLY A 134 -1.13 -4.17 16.19
N ALA A 135 -1.83 -3.33 15.43
CA ALA A 135 -3.19 -3.54 14.93
C ALA A 135 -3.38 -4.94 14.31
N GLY A 136 -4.37 -5.71 14.78
CA GLY A 136 -4.68 -7.05 14.27
C GLY A 136 -3.63 -8.13 14.56
N SER A 137 -2.65 -7.86 15.43
CA SER A 137 -1.76 -8.90 15.97
C SER A 137 -2.51 -9.79 16.95
N VAL A 138 -2.20 -11.09 16.94
CA VAL A 138 -2.79 -12.08 17.82
C VAL A 138 -1.67 -12.82 18.53
N ALA A 139 -1.68 -12.81 19.86
CA ALA A 139 -0.79 -13.58 20.72
C ALA A 139 -1.63 -14.63 21.46
N ASP A 140 -1.74 -15.80 20.85
CA ASP A 140 -2.51 -16.97 21.30
C ASP A 140 -1.63 -18.08 21.89
N GLU A 141 -0.32 -17.83 22.03
CA GLU A 141 0.65 -18.70 22.72
C GLU A 141 1.21 -18.05 24.00
N GLU A 142 1.38 -18.84 25.06
CA GLU A 142 1.90 -18.35 26.35
C GLU A 142 3.35 -17.87 26.24
N ASN A 143 3.72 -16.84 27.00
CA ASN A 143 5.08 -16.30 27.04
C ASN A 143 5.62 -15.80 25.69
N THR A 144 4.74 -15.32 24.81
CA THR A 144 5.13 -14.83 23.47
C THR A 144 4.93 -13.33 23.30
N VAL A 145 5.71 -12.76 22.40
CA VAL A 145 5.46 -11.43 21.82
C VAL A 145 5.11 -11.63 20.36
N SER A 146 3.84 -11.47 20.00
CA SER A 146 3.38 -11.56 18.61
C SER A 146 3.38 -10.19 17.95
N VAL A 147 3.98 -10.10 16.77
CA VAL A 147 4.00 -8.89 15.93
C VAL A 147 3.04 -8.99 14.74
N GLY A 148 2.19 -10.02 14.70
CA GLY A 148 1.30 -10.29 13.57
C GLY A 148 0.23 -11.32 13.92
N SER A 149 -0.37 -11.88 12.88
CA SER A 149 -1.28 -13.02 12.97
C SER A 149 -1.03 -13.95 11.78
N PRO A 150 -1.50 -15.21 11.80
CA PRO A 150 -1.30 -16.13 10.67
C PRO A 150 -1.72 -15.50 9.33
N GLY A 151 -0.80 -15.47 8.36
CA GLY A 151 -1.01 -14.86 7.04
C GLY A 151 -0.89 -13.33 7.01
N ASN A 152 -0.62 -12.69 8.14
CA ASN A 152 -0.39 -11.25 8.30
C ASN A 152 0.91 -11.01 9.10
N GLU A 153 1.98 -11.71 8.75
CA GLU A 153 3.29 -11.58 9.39
C GLU A 153 3.93 -10.24 9.07
N ARG A 154 4.74 -9.73 10.00
CA ARG A 154 5.45 -8.45 9.85
C ARG A 154 6.95 -8.65 9.89
N LYS A 155 7.68 -7.84 9.13
CA LYS A 155 9.14 -7.77 9.24
C LYS A 155 9.51 -6.99 10.49
N ILE A 156 10.48 -7.51 11.25
CA ILE A 156 11.15 -6.75 12.31
C ILE A 156 12.42 -6.14 11.69
N THR A 157 12.42 -4.82 11.51
CA THR A 157 13.52 -4.09 10.87
C THR A 157 14.34 -3.30 11.89
N ASN A 158 15.55 -2.88 11.49
CA ASN A 158 16.48 -2.11 12.33
C ASN A 158 16.99 -2.88 13.57
N VAL A 159 17.12 -4.20 13.43
CA VAL A 159 17.70 -5.07 14.46
C VAL A 159 19.22 -5.00 14.35
N ALA A 160 19.88 -4.44 15.36
CA ALA A 160 21.33 -4.50 15.49
C ALA A 160 21.80 -5.97 15.56
N ALA A 161 23.08 -6.24 15.28
CA ALA A 161 23.59 -7.60 15.38
C ALA A 161 23.55 -8.05 16.84
N GLY A 162 22.79 -9.10 17.13
CA GLY A 162 22.71 -9.69 18.47
C GLY A 162 23.99 -10.43 18.84
N GLU A 163 24.24 -10.64 20.13
CA GLU A 163 25.35 -11.48 20.56
C GLU A 163 25.14 -12.93 20.10
N VAL A 164 26.18 -13.56 19.53
CA VAL A 164 26.15 -14.98 19.15
C VAL A 164 27.00 -15.77 20.15
N SER A 165 26.36 -16.26 21.21
CA SER A 165 26.97 -17.10 22.24
C SER A 165 25.97 -18.14 22.76
N ALA A 166 26.46 -19.18 23.44
CA ALA A 166 25.61 -20.29 23.90
C ALA A 166 24.54 -19.86 24.93
N THR A 167 24.72 -18.70 25.57
CA THR A 167 23.83 -18.16 26.59
C THR A 167 23.08 -16.91 26.14
N SER A 168 23.31 -16.44 24.91
CA SER A 168 22.66 -15.24 24.38
C SER A 168 21.16 -15.46 24.18
N THR A 169 20.37 -14.42 24.48
CA THR A 169 18.93 -14.35 24.21
C THR A 169 18.57 -13.25 23.21
N ASP A 170 19.58 -12.71 22.52
CA ASP A 170 19.38 -11.63 21.56
C ASP A 170 18.76 -12.15 20.25
N ALA A 171 17.95 -11.30 19.62
CA ALA A 171 17.49 -11.57 18.26
C ALA A 171 18.66 -11.45 17.28
N VAL A 172 18.84 -12.47 16.43
CA VAL A 172 19.80 -12.41 15.32
C VAL A 172 19.20 -11.71 14.11
N ASN A 173 19.99 -10.88 13.43
CA ASN A 173 19.54 -10.22 12.22
C ASN A 173 20.00 -10.96 10.94
N GLY A 174 19.46 -10.54 9.79
CA GLY A 174 19.76 -11.19 8.49
C GLY A 174 21.23 -11.17 8.08
N SER A 175 22.02 -10.16 8.49
CA SER A 175 23.45 -10.09 8.15
C SER A 175 24.28 -11.19 8.84
N GLN A 176 23.87 -11.58 10.05
CA GLN A 176 24.50 -12.65 10.81
C GLN A 176 24.22 -14.01 10.16
N LEU A 177 22.96 -14.27 9.79
CA LEU A 177 22.59 -15.50 9.06
C LEU A 177 23.25 -15.57 7.68
N TYR A 178 23.36 -14.44 6.97
CA TYR A 178 24.05 -14.36 5.68
C TYR A 178 25.54 -14.71 5.79
N SER A 179 26.21 -14.30 6.87
CA SER A 179 27.62 -14.62 7.12
C SER A 179 27.83 -16.13 7.31
N VAL A 180 26.89 -16.79 7.99
CA VAL A 180 26.87 -18.25 8.13
C VAL A 180 26.61 -18.92 6.78
N ALA A 181 25.59 -18.48 6.04
CA ALA A 181 25.26 -19.03 4.71
C ALA A 181 26.45 -18.92 3.73
N SER A 182 27.18 -17.80 3.78
CA SER A 182 28.40 -17.59 2.98
C SER A 182 29.51 -18.57 3.35
N SER A 183 29.70 -18.82 4.66
CA SER A 183 30.67 -19.80 5.15
C SER A 183 30.33 -21.23 4.70
N VAL A 184 29.04 -21.59 4.73
CA VAL A 184 28.54 -22.89 4.23
C VAL A 184 28.76 -23.02 2.71
N SER A 185 28.51 -21.96 1.95
CA SER A 185 28.79 -21.95 0.51
C SER A 185 30.28 -22.16 0.21
N ASN A 186 31.16 -21.46 0.93
CA ASN A 186 32.61 -21.64 0.80
C ASN A 186 33.04 -23.08 1.15
N LEU A 187 32.46 -23.66 2.20
CA LEU A 187 32.70 -25.06 2.54
C LEU A 187 32.24 -26.00 1.42
N SER A 188 31.08 -25.77 0.84
CA SER A 188 30.57 -26.55 -0.30
C SER A 188 31.53 -26.51 -1.49
N ASN A 189 32.03 -25.32 -1.84
CA ASN A 189 33.02 -25.16 -2.90
C ASN A 189 34.32 -25.92 -2.57
N ARG A 190 34.80 -25.83 -1.33
CA ARG A 190 35.99 -26.57 -0.90
C ARG A 190 35.80 -28.09 -0.99
N VAL A 191 34.63 -28.60 -0.62
CA VAL A 191 34.30 -30.02 -0.78
C VAL A 191 34.34 -30.44 -2.25
N ASN A 192 33.82 -29.62 -3.16
CA ASN A 192 33.88 -29.95 -4.60
C ASN A 192 35.32 -30.04 -5.10
N LYS A 193 36.17 -29.09 -4.71
CA LYS A 193 37.59 -29.07 -5.05
C LYS A 193 38.33 -30.30 -4.53
N VAL A 194 38.10 -30.66 -3.27
CA VAL A 194 38.66 -31.88 -2.66
C VAL A 194 38.18 -33.13 -3.39
N GLY A 195 36.90 -33.19 -3.80
CA GLY A 195 36.37 -34.28 -4.62
C GLY A 195 37.11 -34.43 -5.96
N ALA A 196 37.35 -33.32 -6.66
CA ALA A 196 38.10 -33.31 -7.92
C ALA A 196 39.56 -33.76 -7.71
N ASN A 197 40.21 -33.29 -6.65
CA ASN A 197 41.56 -33.69 -6.27
C ASN A 197 41.65 -35.20 -5.98
N ALA A 198 40.65 -35.76 -5.27
CA ALA A 198 40.62 -37.19 -4.97
C ALA A 198 40.47 -38.02 -6.26
N ALA A 199 39.62 -37.58 -7.19
CA ALA A 199 39.50 -38.18 -8.51
C ALA A 199 40.82 -38.10 -9.31
N ALA A 200 41.53 -36.97 -9.26
CA ALA A 200 42.80 -36.78 -9.95
C ALA A 200 43.89 -37.72 -9.41
N LEU A 201 44.00 -37.85 -8.07
CA LEU A 201 44.92 -38.79 -7.43
C LEU A 201 44.59 -40.24 -7.75
N ALA A 202 43.30 -40.59 -7.81
CA ALA A 202 42.86 -41.94 -8.16
C ALA A 202 43.19 -42.32 -9.62
N ALA A 203 43.40 -41.33 -10.50
CA ALA A 203 43.84 -41.56 -11.87
C ALA A 203 45.36 -41.82 -11.99
N LEU A 204 46.14 -41.66 -10.91
CA LEU A 204 47.58 -41.92 -10.93
C LEU A 204 47.87 -43.42 -10.93
N HIS A 205 48.36 -43.93 -12.06
CA HIS A 205 48.76 -45.32 -12.21
C HIS A 205 50.24 -45.43 -12.58
N PRO A 206 51.04 -46.22 -11.84
CA PRO A 206 52.41 -46.50 -12.21
C PRO A 206 52.47 -47.47 -13.39
N LEU A 207 53.55 -47.37 -14.18
CA LEU A 207 53.88 -48.37 -15.19
C LEU A 207 54.26 -49.71 -14.54
N ASP A 208 54.32 -50.77 -15.35
CA ASP A 208 54.80 -52.08 -14.90
C ASP A 208 56.25 -52.01 -14.42
N PHE A 209 56.67 -52.97 -13.58
CA PHE A 209 58.01 -52.98 -13.01
C PHE A 209 59.06 -53.24 -14.10
N ASP A 210 60.11 -52.41 -14.11
CA ASP A 210 61.33 -52.63 -14.87
C ASP A 210 62.51 -52.80 -13.88
N PRO A 211 63.31 -53.88 -13.96
CA PRO A 211 64.46 -54.10 -13.07
C PRO A 211 65.59 -53.07 -13.21
N THR A 212 65.64 -52.34 -14.32
CA THR A 212 66.63 -51.30 -14.61
C THR A 212 66.13 -49.93 -14.17
N ASP A 213 64.82 -49.67 -14.34
CA ASP A 213 64.16 -48.40 -14.01
C ASP A 213 63.14 -48.55 -12.88
N LYS A 214 63.56 -48.19 -11.67
CA LYS A 214 62.78 -48.39 -10.43
C LYS A 214 61.80 -47.26 -10.12
N VAL A 215 61.86 -46.15 -10.85
CA VAL A 215 61.04 -44.95 -10.60
C VAL A 215 60.13 -44.71 -11.80
N SER A 216 58.84 -44.52 -11.55
CA SER A 216 57.88 -44.08 -12.57
C SER A 216 57.13 -42.84 -12.11
N PHE A 217 56.69 -42.03 -13.07
CA PHE A 217 55.88 -40.85 -12.84
C PHE A 217 54.51 -41.02 -13.51
N ALA A 218 53.47 -40.50 -12.88
CA ALA A 218 52.13 -40.46 -13.47
C ALA A 218 51.53 -39.07 -13.34
N VAL A 219 50.61 -38.79 -14.26
CA VAL A 219 49.81 -37.57 -14.26
C VAL A 219 48.34 -37.99 -14.26
N GLY A 220 47.55 -37.36 -13.40
CA GLY A 220 46.13 -37.63 -13.25
C GLY A 220 45.30 -36.36 -13.44
N TYR A 221 44.09 -36.52 -13.94
CA TYR A 221 43.11 -35.44 -14.05
C TYR A 221 41.81 -35.89 -13.39
N GLY A 222 41.19 -35.01 -12.61
CA GLY A 222 39.96 -35.29 -11.89
C GLY A 222 38.96 -34.16 -12.05
N ASN A 223 37.70 -34.50 -12.21
CA ASN A 223 36.58 -33.57 -12.20
C ASN A 223 35.53 -34.01 -11.17
N TYR A 224 34.99 -33.06 -10.42
CA TYR A 224 33.84 -33.31 -9.55
C TYR A 224 32.97 -32.06 -9.43
N ARG A 225 31.69 -32.19 -9.82
CA ARG A 225 30.67 -31.12 -9.75
C ARG A 225 31.14 -29.78 -10.36
N GLY A 226 31.91 -29.83 -11.45
CA GLY A 226 32.40 -28.65 -12.17
C GLY A 226 33.79 -28.15 -11.75
N GLU A 227 34.34 -28.63 -10.63
CA GLU A 227 35.72 -28.37 -10.23
C GLU A 227 36.68 -29.35 -10.91
N ASN A 228 37.86 -28.87 -11.31
CA ASN A 228 38.87 -29.67 -12.02
C ASN A 228 40.18 -29.65 -11.24
N ALA A 229 40.91 -30.76 -11.23
CA ALA A 229 42.20 -30.88 -10.56
C ALA A 229 43.17 -31.71 -11.40
N MET A 230 44.45 -31.40 -11.27
CA MET A 230 45.54 -32.19 -11.83
C MET A 230 46.36 -32.80 -10.70
N ALA A 231 46.83 -34.02 -10.89
CA ALA A 231 47.68 -34.72 -9.95
C ALA A 231 49.01 -35.12 -10.61
N LEU A 232 50.08 -35.11 -9.83
CA LEU A 232 51.40 -35.61 -10.20
C LEU A 232 51.80 -36.66 -9.16
N GLY A 233 52.23 -37.83 -9.62
CA GLY A 233 52.67 -38.93 -8.76
C GLY A 233 54.04 -39.44 -9.14
N ALA A 234 54.82 -39.84 -8.15
CA ALA A 234 56.06 -40.59 -8.30
C ALA A 234 55.96 -41.91 -7.54
N PHE A 235 56.43 -42.99 -8.17
CA PHE A 235 56.33 -44.34 -7.66
C PHE A 235 57.69 -45.01 -7.71
N TYR A 236 58.13 -45.58 -6.59
CA TYR A 236 59.39 -46.29 -6.45
C TYR A 236 59.14 -47.77 -6.17
N ARG A 237 59.60 -48.65 -7.07
CA ARG A 237 59.53 -50.10 -6.93
C ARG A 237 60.93 -50.70 -6.81
N PRO A 238 61.43 -51.01 -5.60
CA PRO A 238 62.73 -51.65 -5.45
C PRO A 238 62.77 -53.10 -6.00
N ASN A 239 61.61 -53.78 -6.06
CA ASN A 239 61.41 -55.14 -6.57
C ASN A 239 59.95 -55.35 -7.00
N ASP A 240 59.66 -56.48 -7.67
CA ASP A 240 58.32 -56.87 -8.18
C ASP A 240 57.21 -57.02 -7.12
N ASN A 241 57.59 -57.02 -5.85
CA ASN A 241 56.69 -57.28 -4.73
C ASN A 241 56.42 -56.05 -3.87
N THR A 242 57.16 -54.95 -4.06
CA THR A 242 57.07 -53.77 -3.20
C THR A 242 57.01 -52.50 -4.03
N MET A 243 56.08 -51.61 -3.69
CA MET A 243 55.99 -50.27 -4.25
C MET A 243 55.81 -49.25 -3.14
N PHE A 244 56.50 -48.13 -3.25
CA PHE A 244 56.22 -46.89 -2.53
C PHE A 244 55.69 -45.84 -3.51
N SER A 245 54.76 -45.00 -3.08
CA SER A 245 54.19 -43.92 -3.89
C SER A 245 54.11 -42.63 -3.11
N ILE A 246 54.25 -41.51 -3.83
CA ILE A 246 53.97 -40.17 -3.36
C ILE A 246 53.27 -39.40 -4.47
N GLY A 247 52.24 -38.64 -4.14
CA GLY A 247 51.51 -37.86 -5.13
C GLY A 247 50.98 -36.57 -4.53
N GLY A 248 50.75 -35.58 -5.40
CA GLY A 248 50.19 -34.30 -5.02
C GLY A 248 49.27 -33.74 -6.09
N THR A 249 48.32 -32.89 -5.68
CA THR A 249 47.38 -32.21 -6.59
C THR A 249 47.61 -30.71 -6.67
N MET A 250 47.20 -30.12 -7.81
CA MET A 250 47.26 -28.69 -8.08
C MET A 250 46.17 -28.27 -9.08
N GLY A 251 45.88 -26.97 -9.14
CA GLY A 251 45.07 -26.35 -10.21
C GLY A 251 43.77 -25.66 -9.77
N ASN A 252 43.21 -26.00 -8.59
CA ASN A 252 41.93 -25.44 -8.10
C ASN A 252 42.04 -24.65 -6.78
N GLY A 253 43.26 -24.38 -6.30
CA GLY A 253 43.52 -23.60 -5.09
C GLY A 253 43.42 -24.38 -3.78
N GLU A 254 43.14 -25.69 -3.82
CA GLU A 254 43.19 -26.61 -2.67
C GLU A 254 44.09 -27.79 -3.05
N ASN A 255 45.30 -27.88 -2.50
CA ASN A 255 46.25 -28.92 -2.87
C ASN A 255 46.18 -30.08 -1.86
N MET A 256 46.27 -31.32 -2.36
CA MET A 256 46.36 -32.53 -1.53
C MET A 256 47.69 -33.24 -1.76
N ILE A 257 48.12 -34.03 -0.78
CA ILE A 257 49.31 -34.89 -0.86
C ILE A 257 48.94 -36.28 -0.33
N ASN A 258 49.40 -37.33 -1.00
CA ASN A 258 49.30 -38.71 -0.52
C ASN A 258 50.67 -39.41 -0.53
N VAL A 259 50.81 -40.41 0.35
CA VAL A 259 51.97 -41.31 0.41
C VAL A 259 51.44 -42.72 0.66
N GLY A 260 51.97 -43.71 -0.05
CA GLY A 260 51.48 -45.09 0.03
C GLY A 260 52.60 -46.12 -0.07
N ALA A 261 52.30 -47.33 0.40
CA ALA A 261 53.10 -48.52 0.19
C ALA A 261 52.19 -49.69 -0.22
N SER A 262 52.66 -50.57 -1.10
CA SER A 262 51.89 -51.72 -1.58
C SER A 262 52.77 -52.96 -1.67
N PHE A 263 52.21 -54.12 -1.33
CA PHE A 263 52.92 -55.39 -1.26
C PHE A 263 52.14 -56.50 -2.00
N LYS A 264 52.85 -57.31 -2.79
CA LYS A 264 52.27 -58.46 -3.51
C LYS A 264 52.56 -59.77 -2.76
N PHE A 265 51.51 -60.52 -2.41
CA PHE A 265 51.59 -61.83 -1.74
C PHE A 265 51.15 -62.97 -2.67
N GLY A 266 51.96 -64.03 -2.78
CA GLY A 266 51.65 -65.22 -3.59
C GLY A 266 52.90 -65.89 -4.18
N SER A 267 52.88 -67.22 -4.32
CA SER A 267 53.99 -67.99 -4.89
C SER A 267 54.15 -67.69 -6.39
N SER A 268 55.31 -67.19 -6.77
CA SER A 268 55.74 -67.02 -8.15
C SER A 268 56.05 -68.35 -8.85
N THR A 269 55.21 -69.38 -8.74
CA THR A 269 55.46 -70.69 -9.39
C THR A 269 55.50 -70.55 -10.92
N ILE A 270 54.97 -69.46 -11.48
CA ILE A 270 55.04 -69.14 -12.93
C ILE A 270 56.22 -68.20 -13.30
N ASP A 271 56.83 -67.48 -12.35
CA ASP A 271 57.97 -66.59 -12.69
C ASP A 271 59.26 -67.37 -12.96
N SER A 272 59.48 -68.53 -12.33
CA SER A 272 60.68 -69.33 -12.62
C SER A 272 60.71 -69.84 -14.06
N VAL A 273 59.54 -70.03 -14.70
CA VAL A 273 59.42 -70.45 -16.10
C VAL A 273 59.47 -69.27 -17.06
N LYS A 274 58.82 -68.14 -16.73
CA LYS A 274 58.84 -66.93 -17.57
C LYS A 274 60.17 -66.17 -17.49
N LYS A 275 60.78 -66.04 -16.31
CA LYS A 275 62.10 -65.41 -16.13
C LYS A 275 63.21 -66.20 -16.83
N ALA A 276 63.08 -67.52 -16.93
CA ALA A 276 63.95 -68.38 -17.75
C ALA A 276 63.68 -68.24 -19.27
N GLN A 277 62.47 -67.86 -19.71
CA GLN A 277 62.18 -67.57 -21.12
C GLN A 277 62.64 -66.16 -21.54
N TYR A 278 62.56 -65.17 -20.66
CA TYR A 278 62.98 -63.79 -20.96
C TYR A 278 64.49 -63.54 -20.75
N GLN A 279 65.17 -64.24 -19.81
CA GLN A 279 66.64 -64.17 -19.72
C GLN A 279 67.36 -64.92 -20.85
N ASN A 280 66.66 -65.80 -21.59
CA ASN A 280 67.20 -66.59 -22.71
C ASN A 280 66.64 -66.19 -24.09
N ALA A 281 65.98 -65.04 -24.22
CA ALA A 281 65.76 -64.42 -25.52
C ALA A 281 66.62 -63.14 -25.55
N PRO A 282 67.81 -63.19 -26.16
CA PRO A 282 67.86 -63.11 -27.62
C PRO A 282 69.09 -63.81 -28.24
N MET A 283 68.89 -64.86 -29.03
CA MET A 283 69.86 -65.28 -30.08
C MET A 283 69.24 -66.30 -31.04
N SER A 284 68.38 -67.19 -30.55
CA SER A 284 67.74 -68.21 -31.39
C SER A 284 66.73 -67.61 -32.39
N THR A 285 66.00 -66.56 -32.00
CA THR A 285 65.05 -65.87 -32.87
C THR A 285 65.73 -64.92 -33.86
N MET A 286 66.89 -64.36 -33.52
CA MET A 286 67.72 -63.58 -34.47
C MET A 286 68.33 -64.49 -35.53
N ASN A 287 68.90 -65.65 -35.17
CA ASN A 287 69.40 -66.61 -36.15
C ASN A 287 68.29 -67.19 -37.04
N ALA A 288 67.11 -67.49 -36.47
CA ALA A 288 65.97 -67.93 -37.27
C ALA A 288 65.42 -66.84 -38.19
N LEU A 289 65.48 -65.57 -37.76
CA LEU A 289 65.07 -64.43 -38.58
C LEU A 289 66.13 -64.09 -39.64
N GLU A 290 67.44 -64.23 -39.34
CA GLU A 290 68.53 -64.14 -40.31
C GLU A 290 68.46 -65.27 -41.35
N ASP A 291 68.17 -66.50 -40.94
CA ASP A 291 67.91 -67.62 -41.85
C ASP A 291 66.67 -67.34 -42.73
N GLN A 292 65.61 -66.75 -42.16
CA GLN A 292 64.41 -66.37 -42.91
C GLN A 292 64.66 -65.19 -43.85
N VAL A 293 65.52 -64.23 -43.48
CA VAL A 293 65.93 -63.10 -44.32
C VAL A 293 66.87 -63.56 -45.44
N GLN A 294 67.81 -64.47 -45.17
CA GLN A 294 68.67 -65.08 -46.19
C GLN A 294 67.87 -65.95 -47.17
N SER A 295 66.93 -66.74 -46.66
CA SER A 295 66.01 -67.55 -47.49
C SER A 295 65.15 -66.66 -48.41
N GLN A 296 64.63 -65.55 -47.88
CA GLN A 296 63.90 -64.57 -48.68
C GLN A 296 64.81 -63.89 -49.72
N GLN A 297 66.02 -63.47 -49.37
CA GLN A 297 66.98 -62.89 -50.33
C GLN A 297 67.35 -63.88 -51.45
N LYS A 298 67.52 -65.17 -51.13
CA LYS A 298 67.79 -66.22 -52.13
C LYS A 298 66.61 -66.44 -53.07
N THR A 299 65.38 -66.38 -52.55
CA THR A 299 64.15 -66.49 -53.35
C THR A 299 64.02 -65.28 -54.28
N ILE A 300 64.18 -64.06 -53.75
CA ILE A 300 64.13 -62.82 -54.53
C ILE A 300 65.21 -62.80 -55.63
N SER A 301 66.43 -63.26 -55.34
CA SER A 301 67.49 -63.38 -56.35
C SER A 301 67.15 -64.39 -57.45
N THR A 302 66.50 -65.51 -57.09
CA THR A 302 66.09 -66.53 -58.06
C THR A 302 64.97 -66.01 -58.95
N GLU A 303 63.98 -65.34 -58.38
CA GLU A 303 62.89 -64.70 -59.13
C GLU A 303 63.40 -63.57 -60.03
N ALA A 304 64.33 -62.74 -59.55
CA ALA A 304 64.94 -61.68 -60.36
C ALA A 304 65.67 -62.26 -61.59
N SER A 305 66.41 -63.35 -61.42
CA SER A 305 67.09 -64.03 -62.53
C SER A 305 66.10 -64.65 -63.52
N GLN A 306 65.01 -65.25 -63.04
CA GLN A 306 63.93 -65.76 -63.89
C GLN A 306 63.20 -64.66 -64.65
N ILE A 307 62.95 -63.51 -64.02
CA ILE A 307 62.35 -62.34 -64.68
C ILE A 307 63.28 -61.81 -65.76
N GLU A 308 64.59 -61.72 -65.50
CA GLU A 308 65.57 -61.27 -66.49
C GLU A 308 65.66 -62.25 -67.68
N GLU A 309 65.61 -63.55 -67.41
CA GLU A 309 65.54 -64.59 -68.46
C GLU A 309 64.22 -64.49 -69.25
N LEU A 310 63.08 -64.27 -68.58
CA LEU A 310 61.79 -64.08 -69.24
C LEU A 310 61.78 -62.80 -70.09
N GLN A 311 62.37 -61.71 -69.60
CA GLN A 311 62.53 -60.47 -70.34
C GLN A 311 63.46 -60.65 -71.55
N ALA A 312 64.54 -61.43 -71.42
CA ALA A 312 65.42 -61.78 -72.53
C ALA A 312 64.69 -62.63 -73.58
N GLN A 313 63.88 -63.61 -73.15
CA GLN A 313 63.05 -64.41 -74.04
C GLN A 313 61.97 -63.58 -74.73
N VAL A 314 61.31 -62.66 -74.01
CA VAL A 314 60.33 -61.71 -74.58
C VAL A 314 61.02 -60.77 -75.58
N ARG A 315 62.23 -60.26 -75.27
CA ARG A 315 62.99 -59.40 -76.19
C ARG A 315 63.41 -60.15 -77.46
N ALA A 316 63.87 -61.40 -77.33
CA ALA A 316 64.18 -62.26 -78.47
C ALA A 316 62.93 -62.62 -79.30
N LEU A 317 61.77 -62.76 -78.68
CA LEU A 317 60.49 -62.95 -79.36
C LEU A 317 60.03 -61.68 -80.09
N MET A 318 60.20 -60.50 -79.50
CA MET A 318 59.89 -59.23 -80.17
C MET A 318 60.80 -58.97 -81.36
N GLU A 319 62.11 -59.23 -81.23
CA GLU A 319 63.08 -59.11 -82.34
C GLU A 319 62.76 -60.08 -83.51
N LYS A 320 62.16 -61.24 -83.21
CA LYS A 320 61.73 -62.22 -84.20
C LYS A 320 60.33 -61.95 -84.79
N ALA A 321 59.53 -61.11 -84.13
CA ALA A 321 58.15 -60.77 -84.50
C ALA A 321 58.00 -59.43 -85.26
N GLY A 322 59.10 -58.68 -85.45
CA GLY A 322 59.09 -57.48 -86.29
C GLY A 322 58.31 -56.30 -85.69
N ILE A 323 58.37 -56.15 -84.37
CA ILE A 323 57.95 -54.95 -83.62
C ILE A 323 59.14 -54.47 -82.79
#